data_AF-A0A537T173-F1
#
_entry.id   AF-A0A537T173-F1
#
_cell.length_a   1.000
_cell.length_b   1.000
_cell.length_c   1.000
_cell.angle_alpha   90.00
_cell.angle_beta   90.00
_cell.angle_gamma   90.00
#
_symmetry.space_group_name_H-M   'P 1'
#
loop_
_entity.id
_entity.type
_entity.pdbx_description
1 polymer ?
#
loop_
_entity_poly.entity_id
_entity_poly.type
_entity_poly.pdbx_seq_one_letter_code
_entity_poly.pdbx_strand_id
1 'polypeptide(L)'
;MNALAGGTRGAYDKFELDYWSAAATEALRRLEQRFDYDASIRTTESPPHILICIGTREERAHVLLRRPWIVENDPDKADFIIATQRWRCAGNKPVVLIDEVRRFDRTFAWTYARRTD
;
A
#
# COMPACT_ATOMS: atom_id res chain seq x y z
N MET A 1 -31.22 -9.68 18.39
CA MET A 1 -29.80 -10.02 18.53
C MET A 1 -29.33 -10.52 17.17
N ASN A 2 -28.73 -9.65 16.36
CA ASN A 2 -28.23 -10.02 15.04
C ASN A 2 -26.81 -10.55 15.22
N ALA A 3 -26.68 -11.87 15.44
CA ALA A 3 -25.40 -12.53 15.34
C ALA A 3 -25.01 -12.49 13.86
N LEU A 4 -24.12 -11.56 13.49
CA LEU A 4 -23.41 -11.62 12.21
C LEU A 4 -22.72 -12.97 12.20
N ALA A 5 -23.24 -13.90 11.39
CA ALA A 5 -22.63 -15.19 11.16
C ALA A 5 -21.16 -14.96 10.82
N GLY A 6 -20.28 -15.41 11.72
CA GLY A 6 -18.85 -15.19 11.64
C GLY A 6 -18.36 -15.60 10.27
N GLY A 7 -17.97 -14.61 9.45
CA GLY A 7 -17.34 -14.83 8.16
C GLY A 7 -16.20 -15.83 8.36
N THR A 8 -16.17 -16.86 7.53
CA THR A 8 -15.20 -17.95 7.65
C THR A 8 -13.79 -17.36 7.74
N ARG A 9 -13.11 -17.63 8.85
CA ARG A 9 -11.70 -17.29 9.14
C ARG A 9 -10.69 -17.93 8.16
N GLY A 10 -11.16 -18.46 7.02
CA GLY A 10 -10.64 -19.67 6.38
C GLY A 10 -10.02 -19.51 4.99
N ALA A 11 -9.78 -18.29 4.51
CA ALA A 11 -9.16 -18.08 3.20
C ALA A 11 -8.09 -16.97 3.18
N TYR A 12 -7.52 -16.63 4.34
CA TYR A 12 -6.26 -15.89 4.33
C TYR A 12 -5.21 -16.77 3.62
N ASP A 13 -4.48 -16.20 2.66
CA ASP A 13 -3.59 -16.89 1.68
C ASP A 13 -4.29 -17.63 0.52
N LYS A 14 -5.63 -17.65 0.46
CA LYS A 14 -6.38 -18.14 -0.71
C LYS A 14 -6.97 -16.97 -1.49
N PHE A 15 -7.01 -17.13 -2.81
CA PHE A 15 -7.28 -16.16 -3.88
C PHE A 15 -8.49 -15.20 -3.71
N GLU A 16 -9.36 -15.46 -2.74
CA GLU A 16 -10.68 -14.82 -2.56
C GLU A 16 -10.64 -13.46 -1.84
N LEU A 17 -9.68 -13.21 -0.95
CA LEU A 17 -9.73 -12.01 -0.08
C LEU A 17 -8.85 -10.84 -0.55
N ASP A 18 -7.88 -11.10 -1.45
CA ASP A 18 -7.09 -10.08 -2.15
C ASP A 18 -7.03 -10.39 -3.65
N TYR A 19 -8.22 -10.57 -4.25
CA TYR A 19 -8.35 -10.72 -5.69
C TYR A 19 -7.65 -9.54 -6.39
N TRP A 20 -6.58 -9.84 -7.13
CA TRP A 20 -5.79 -8.89 -7.93
C TRP A 20 -5.17 -7.71 -7.18
N SER A 21 -4.71 -7.88 -5.93
CA SER A 21 -4.09 -6.78 -5.17
C SER A 21 -5.06 -5.62 -4.92
N ALA A 22 -6.36 -5.89 -4.77
CA ALA A 22 -7.37 -4.88 -4.49
C ALA A 22 -7.03 -4.06 -3.24
N ALA A 23 -6.37 -4.67 -2.25
CA ALA A 23 -5.90 -3.98 -1.05
C ALA A 23 -4.88 -2.87 -1.35
N ALA A 24 -4.13 -2.95 -2.47
CA ALA A 24 -3.18 -1.91 -2.88
C ALA A 24 -3.89 -0.59 -3.25
N THR A 25 -5.05 -0.67 -3.92
CA THR A 25 -5.82 0.53 -4.25
C THR A 25 -6.39 1.17 -2.99
N GLU A 26 -6.87 0.37 -2.04
CA GLU A 26 -7.34 0.88 -0.75
C GLU A 26 -6.21 1.56 0.02
N ALA A 27 -5.03 0.92 0.11
CA ALA A 27 -3.84 1.49 0.73
C ALA A 27 -3.43 2.81 0.06
N LEU A 28 -3.48 2.87 -1.28
CA LEU A 28 -3.17 4.08 -2.03
C LEU A 28 -4.14 5.22 -1.69
N ARG A 29 -5.45 4.95 -1.60
CA ARG A 29 -6.44 5.99 -1.24
C ARG A 29 -6.22 6.51 0.17
N ARG A 30 -5.92 5.63 1.13
CA ARG A 30 -5.60 6.02 2.50
C ARG A 30 -4.32 6.85 2.57
N LEU A 31 -3.30 6.48 1.80
CA LEU A 31 -2.04 7.22 1.71
C LEU A 31 -2.24 8.61 1.08
N GLU A 32 -2.94 8.70 -0.05
CA GLU A 32 -3.27 9.98 -0.69
C GLU A 32 -4.08 10.89 0.23
N GLN A 33 -5.03 10.32 1.00
CA GLN A 33 -5.78 11.06 2.01
C GLN A 33 -4.88 11.51 3.16
N ARG A 34 -4.02 10.63 3.69
CA ARG A 34 -3.09 10.97 4.76
C ARG A 34 -2.16 12.11 4.35
N PHE A 35 -1.69 12.09 3.10
CA PHE A 35 -0.85 13.16 2.54
C PHE A 35 -1.55 14.53 2.58
N ASP A 36 -2.89 14.60 2.54
CA ASP A 36 -3.64 15.87 2.67
C ASP A 36 -3.73 16.42 4.09
N TYR A 37 -3.52 15.59 5.11
CA TYR A 37 -3.73 15.99 6.51
C TYR A 37 -2.46 15.94 7.35
N ASP A 38 -1.51 15.08 6.99
CA ASP A 38 -0.29 14.83 7.75
C ASP A 38 0.90 15.52 7.07
N ALA A 39 1.30 16.67 7.61
CA ALA A 39 2.42 17.44 7.08
C ALA A 39 3.76 16.72 7.27
N SER A 40 3.89 15.78 8.22
CA SER A 40 5.17 15.11 8.48
C SER A 40 5.57 14.12 7.41
N ILE A 41 4.64 13.72 6.52
CA ILE A 41 4.91 12.82 5.40
C ILE A 41 4.98 13.54 4.05
N ARG A 42 4.84 14.87 4.03
CA ARG A 42 4.91 15.64 2.79
C ARG A 42 6.36 15.90 2.41
N THR A 43 6.72 15.56 1.18
CA THR A 43 7.93 16.04 0.54
C THR A 43 7.65 17.43 -0.05
N THR A 44 8.47 18.43 0.29
CA THR A 44 8.24 19.85 -0.06
C THR A 44 8.76 20.24 -1.44
N GLU A 45 9.57 19.42 -2.10
CA GLU A 45 10.35 19.84 -3.27
C GLU A 45 10.00 19.13 -4.58
N SER A 46 9.36 17.95 -4.53
CA SER A 46 9.01 17.17 -5.73
C SER A 46 7.77 16.29 -5.50
N PRO A 47 7.04 15.93 -6.58
CA PRO A 47 6.01 14.91 -6.48
C PRO A 47 6.63 13.61 -5.96
N PRO A 48 6.00 12.95 -4.97
CA PRO A 48 6.59 11.76 -4.36
C PRO A 48 6.64 10.59 -5.34
N HIS A 49 7.69 9.80 -5.20
CA HIS A 49 7.88 8.53 -5.91
C HIS A 49 7.18 7.41 -5.15
N ILE A 50 6.32 6.65 -5.83
CA ILE A 50 5.56 5.56 -5.24
C ILE A 50 5.79 4.25 -5.99
N LEU A 51 6.12 3.21 -5.22
CA LEU A 51 6.15 1.83 -5.69
C LEU A 51 4.92 1.08 -5.15
N ILE A 52 4.10 0.52 -6.04
CA ILE A 52 2.93 -0.30 -5.67
C ILE A 52 3.17 -1.74 -6.14
N CYS A 53 3.34 -2.66 -5.20
CA CYS A 53 3.81 -4.01 -5.49
C CYS A 53 2.65 -4.94 -5.87
N ILE A 54 2.50 -5.15 -7.18
CA ILE A 54 1.42 -5.89 -7.83
C ILE A 54 1.93 -6.95 -8.82
N GLY A 55 3.20 -7.36 -8.68
CA GLY A 55 3.81 -8.49 -9.36
C GLY A 55 4.69 -8.09 -10.53
N THR A 56 4.13 -8.05 -11.74
CA THR A 56 4.85 -7.68 -12.98
C THR A 56 4.10 -6.58 -13.73
N ARG A 57 3.39 -5.72 -13.00
CA ARG A 57 2.49 -4.69 -13.53
C ARG A 57 2.66 -3.34 -12.85
N GLU A 58 3.72 -3.19 -12.05
CA GLU A 58 4.09 -1.99 -11.31
C GLU A 58 4.09 -0.76 -12.22
N GLU A 59 4.56 -0.90 -13.47
CA GLU A 59 4.60 0.17 -14.47
C GLU A 59 3.20 0.71 -14.84
N ARG A 60 2.16 -0.12 -14.65
CA ARG A 60 0.76 0.26 -14.91
C ARG A 60 0.08 0.89 -13.71
N ALA A 61 0.74 1.00 -12.56
CA ALA A 61 0.16 1.59 -11.35
C ALA A 61 -0.27 3.05 -11.54
N HIS A 62 0.23 3.74 -12.57
CA HIS A 62 -0.12 5.13 -12.87
C HIS A 62 -1.62 5.34 -13.04
N VAL A 63 -2.35 4.35 -13.57
CA VAL A 63 -3.82 4.43 -13.73
C VAL A 63 -4.58 4.42 -12.39
N LEU A 64 -3.92 4.01 -11.31
CA LEU A 64 -4.51 3.99 -9.98
C LEU A 64 -4.30 5.33 -9.26
N LEU A 65 -3.36 6.17 -9.69
CA LEU A 65 -3.06 7.42 -9.00
C LEU A 65 -4.16 8.46 -9.24
N ARG A 66 -4.59 9.15 -8.19
CA ARG A 66 -5.43 10.37 -8.29
C ARG A 66 -4.60 11.65 -8.22
N ARG A 67 -3.30 11.51 -7.97
CA ARG A 67 -2.32 12.59 -7.85
C ARG A 67 -1.24 12.43 -8.91
N PRO A 68 -0.53 13.52 -9.28
CA PRO A 68 0.60 13.47 -10.20
C PRO A 68 1.86 12.89 -9.52
N TRP A 69 1.73 11.77 -8.81
CA TRP A 69 2.86 11.05 -8.20
C TRP A 69 3.62 10.28 -9.27
N ILE A 70 4.91 10.06 -9.02
CA ILE A 70 5.78 9.36 -9.96
C ILE A 70 5.74 7.88 -9.62
N VAL A 71 5.31 7.03 -10.55
CA VAL A 71 5.41 5.59 -10.38
C VAL A 71 6.88 5.19 -10.47
N GLU A 72 7.37 4.56 -9.41
CA GLU A 72 8.73 4.07 -9.28
C GLU A 72 8.74 2.54 -9.26
N ASN A 73 9.68 1.93 -9.98
CA ASN A 73 9.87 0.48 -10.02
C ASN A 73 11.06 0.03 -9.17
N ASP A 74 11.97 0.95 -8.84
CA ASP A 74 13.11 0.72 -7.95
C ASP A 74 12.72 1.01 -6.49
N PRO A 75 12.62 0.00 -5.62
CA PRO A 75 12.28 0.22 -4.21
C PRO A 75 13.29 1.11 -3.47
N ASP A 76 14.53 1.23 -3.93
CA ASP A 76 15.53 2.14 -3.34
C ASP A 76 15.32 3.60 -3.72
N LYS A 77 14.42 3.91 -4.67
CA LYS A 77 14.08 5.27 -5.11
C LYS A 77 12.67 5.72 -4.71
N ALA A 78 11.84 4.79 -4.24
CA ALA A 78 10.49 5.10 -3.79
C ALA A 78 10.46 5.83 -2.43
N ASP A 79 9.73 6.95 -2.36
CA ASP A 79 9.40 7.65 -1.13
C ASP A 79 8.33 6.90 -0.35
N PHE A 80 7.38 6.29 -1.08
CA PHE A 80 6.35 5.42 -0.52
C PHE A 80 6.36 4.05 -1.18
N ILE A 81 6.18 3.00 -0.37
CA ILE A 81 6.04 1.63 -0.85
C ILE A 81 4.73 1.06 -0.34
N ILE A 82 3.89 0.57 -1.26
CA ILE A 82 2.70 -0.21 -0.94
C ILE A 82 3.00 -1.68 -1.25
N ALA A 83 3.20 -2.47 -0.19
CA ALA A 83 3.34 -3.91 -0.31
C ALA A 83 1.98 -4.59 -0.15
N THR A 84 1.76 -5.68 -0.86
CA THR A 84 0.55 -6.52 -0.73
C THR A 84 0.89 -7.82 -0.04
N GLN A 85 -0.12 -8.58 0.38
CA GLN A 85 0.09 -9.88 1.04
C GLN A 85 0.97 -10.79 0.20
N ARG A 86 0.74 -10.80 -1.12
CA ARG A 86 1.46 -11.64 -2.09
C ARG A 86 2.85 -11.09 -2.44
N TRP A 87 3.03 -9.76 -2.47
CA TRP A 87 4.27 -9.13 -2.94
C TRP A 87 4.85 -8.18 -1.88
N ARG A 88 5.79 -8.71 -1.09
CA ARG A 88 6.47 -8.03 0.03
C ARG A 88 7.77 -7.33 -0.37
N CYS A 89 7.67 -6.41 -1.32
CA CYS A 89 8.80 -5.68 -1.91
C CYS A 89 9.54 -4.71 -0.96
N ALA A 90 8.96 -4.35 0.18
CA ALA A 90 9.58 -3.44 1.16
C ALA A 90 10.64 -4.12 2.05
N GLY A 91 10.80 -5.44 1.94
CA GLY A 91 11.77 -6.19 2.76
C GLY A 91 13.20 -5.67 2.57
N ASN A 92 13.89 -5.42 3.69
CA ASN A 92 15.27 -4.91 3.76
C ASN A 92 15.48 -3.45 3.28
N LYS A 93 14.42 -2.67 3.09
CA LYS A 93 14.53 -1.24 2.75
C LYS A 93 14.49 -0.35 4.00
N PRO A 94 15.17 0.82 4.01
CA PRO A 94 15.16 1.75 5.13
C PRO A 94 13.84 2.56 5.18
N VAL A 95 12.73 1.84 5.34
CA VAL A 95 11.37 2.40 5.33
C VAL A 95 10.65 2.09 6.65
N VAL A 96 9.73 2.97 7.03
CA VAL A 96 8.90 2.85 8.24
C VAL A 96 7.48 2.52 7.84
N LEU A 97 6.87 1.55 8.53
CA LEU A 97 5.45 1.23 8.37
C LEU A 97 4.59 2.38 8.90
N ILE A 98 3.74 2.94 8.04
CA ILE A 98 2.86 4.07 8.39
C ILE A 98 1.38 3.72 8.37
N ASP A 99 0.95 2.69 7.62
CA ASP A 99 -0.45 2.24 7.60
C ASP A 99 -0.57 0.76 7.20
N GLU A 100 -1.69 0.14 7.59
CA GLU A 100 -2.06 -1.23 7.26
C GLU A 100 -3.52 -1.33 6.82
N VAL A 101 -3.77 -2.01 5.70
CA VAL A 101 -5.13 -2.40 5.30
C VAL A 101 -5.45 -3.75 5.92
N ARG A 102 -6.32 -3.74 6.94
CA ARG A 102 -6.72 -4.95 7.69
C ARG A 102 -8.18 -5.32 7.46
N ARG A 103 -8.46 -6.62 7.34
CA ARG A 103 -9.81 -7.21 7.32
C ARG A 103 -9.79 -8.47 8.17
N PHE A 104 -10.77 -8.64 9.06
CA PHE A 104 -10.86 -9.82 9.94
C PHE A 104 -9.54 -10.12 10.68
N ASP A 105 -8.94 -9.09 11.28
CA ASP A 105 -7.65 -9.12 11.99
C ASP A 105 -6.42 -9.48 11.14
N ARG A 106 -6.58 -9.65 9.83
CA ARG A 106 -5.51 -9.98 8.89
C ARG A 106 -5.12 -8.78 8.05
N THR A 107 -3.84 -8.59 7.81
CA THR A 107 -3.33 -7.48 6.98
C THR A 107 -3.15 -7.94 5.54
N PHE A 108 -3.64 -7.13 4.60
CA PHE A 108 -3.63 -7.41 3.16
C PHE A 108 -2.72 -6.46 2.38
N ALA A 109 -2.49 -5.25 2.90
CA ALA A 109 -1.51 -4.32 2.37
C ALA A 109 -0.83 -3.53 3.49
N TRP A 110 0.41 -3.14 3.24
CA TRP A 110 1.26 -2.33 4.11
C TRP A 110 1.72 -1.12 3.33
N THR A 111 1.59 0.04 3.95
CA THR A 111 2.10 1.29 3.41
C THR A 111 3.32 1.71 4.22
N TYR A 112 4.44 1.88 3.54
CA TYR A 112 5.69 2.34 4.11
C TYR A 112 6.06 3.71 3.57
N ALA A 113 6.69 4.53 4.41
CA ALA A 113 7.34 5.76 4.01
C ALA A 113 8.84 5.64 4.24
N ARG A 114 9.64 6.22 3.35
CA ARG A 114 11.07 6.40 3.53
C ARG A 114 11.35 7.27 4.75
N ARG A 115 12.36 6.90 5.54
CA ARG A 115 12.91 7.84 6.53
C ARG A 115 13.68 8.92 5.80
N THR A 116 13.23 10.16 5.91
CA THR A 116 14.10 11.33 5.75
C THR A 116 14.93 11.43 7.01
N ASP A 117 16.23 11.13 6.91
CA ASP A 117 17.22 11.46 7.94
C ASP A 117 17.41 12.99 8.03
#